data_AF-A0A1B2EAL9-F1
#
_entry.id   AF-A0A1B2EAL9-F1
#
_cell.length_a   1.000
_cell.length_b   1.000
_cell.length_c   1.000
_cell.angle_alpha   90.00
_cell.angle_beta   90.00
_cell.angle_gamma   90.00
#
_symmetry.space_group_name_H-M   'P 1'
#
loop_
_entity.id
_entity.type
_entity.pdbx_description
1 polymer ?
#
loop_
_entity_poly.entity_id
_entity_poly.type
_entity_poly.pdbx_seq_one_letter_code
_entity_poly.pdbx_strand_id
1 'polypeptide(L)'
;MTLLSIRRSSAIALAMLAASGIAGCNGSFNPIRDVATSVGAGPQLATSPDFVARSRPANLEYMPIGTPAPGRPTPARTADEIKAAEAELDALRTQNEAAGAAAAELGKTPPPEPVRLPANTSQPTRQKINSKRTP
;
A
#
# COMPACT_ATOMS: atom_id res chain seq x y z
N MET A 1 -13.67 13.94 64.44
CA MET A 1 -12.74 14.24 63.31
C MET A 1 -12.48 13.05 62.35
N THR A 2 -13.16 11.91 62.48
CA THR A 2 -12.92 10.71 61.65
C THR A 2 -13.81 10.61 60.41
N LEU A 3 -15.07 11.08 60.46
CA LEU A 3 -16.00 11.00 59.31
C LEU A 3 -15.60 11.86 58.10
N LEU A 4 -14.99 13.03 58.32
CA LEU A 4 -14.53 13.90 57.23
C LEU A 4 -13.30 13.31 56.53
N SER A 5 -12.46 12.58 57.26
CA SER A 5 -11.29 11.87 56.71
C SER A 5 -11.72 10.69 55.85
N ILE A 6 -12.71 9.91 56.30
CA ILE A 6 -13.25 8.76 55.54
C ILE A 6 -13.89 9.22 54.24
N ARG A 7 -14.70 10.29 54.26
CA ARG A 7 -15.34 10.83 53.04
C ARG A 7 -14.34 11.39 52.03
N ARG A 8 -13.24 11.99 52.50
CA ARG A 8 -12.14 12.47 51.64
C ARG A 8 -11.37 11.30 51.04
N SER A 9 -11.08 10.26 51.82
CA SER A 9 -10.41 9.04 51.33
C SER A 9 -11.24 8.30 50.29
N SER A 10 -12.56 8.19 50.48
CA SER A 10 -13.45 7.58 49.48
C SER A 10 -13.54 8.39 48.18
N ALA A 11 -13.55 9.73 48.26
CA ALA A 11 -13.53 10.59 47.08
C ALA A 11 -12.22 10.48 46.29
N ILE A 12 -11.08 10.38 46.99
CA ILE A 12 -9.76 10.20 46.37
C ILE A 12 -9.66 8.83 45.70
N ALA A 13 -10.15 7.77 46.34
CA ALA A 13 -10.15 6.42 45.77
C ALA A 13 -11.03 6.32 44.51
N LEU A 14 -12.20 6.96 44.51
CA LEU A 14 -13.10 6.97 43.35
C LEU A 14 -12.52 7.80 42.19
N ALA A 15 -11.83 8.90 42.49
CA ALA A 15 -11.14 9.72 41.49
C ALA A 15 -9.95 8.98 40.84
N MET A 16 -9.17 8.22 41.63
CA MET A 16 -8.10 7.36 41.11
C MET A 16 -8.64 6.27 40.18
N LEU A 17 -9.76 5.64 40.54
CA LEU A 17 -10.40 4.60 39.73
C LEU A 17 -10.96 5.18 38.41
N ALA A 18 -11.57 6.37 38.45
CA ALA A 18 -12.07 7.04 37.27
C ALA A 18 -10.94 7.49 36.32
N ALA A 19 -9.81 7.97 36.86
CA ALA A 19 -8.64 8.35 36.06
C ALA A 19 -8.03 7.15 35.31
N SER A 20 -8.16 5.94 35.86
CA SER A 20 -7.65 4.71 35.26
C SER A 20 -8.49 4.23 34.06
N GLY A 21 -9.75 4.69 33.94
CA GLY A 21 -10.67 4.32 32.86
C GLY A 21 -10.45 5.08 31.55
N ILE A 22 -9.76 6.22 31.57
CA ILE A 22 -9.64 7.12 30.41
C ILE A 22 -8.44 6.75 29.52
N ALA A 23 -7.44 6.03 30.05
CA ALA A 23 -6.24 5.62 29.31
C ALA A 23 -6.43 4.36 28.43
N GLY A 24 -7.59 3.69 28.50
CA GLY A 24 -7.80 2.37 27.87
C GLY A 24 -8.42 2.38 26.47
N CYS A 25 -8.87 3.53 25.96
CA CYS A 25 -9.62 3.59 24.70
C CYS A 25 -8.74 3.85 23.46
N ASN A 26 -7.44 4.11 23.61
CA ASN A 26 -6.53 4.37 22.49
C ASN A 26 -5.41 3.34 22.35
N GLY A 27 -5.74 2.04 22.37
CA GLY A 27 -4.97 0.96 21.72
C GLY A 27 -3.55 0.64 22.19
N SER A 28 -2.89 1.52 22.96
CA SER A 28 -1.45 1.44 23.25
C SER A 28 -1.12 1.13 24.72
N PHE A 29 -2.08 1.21 25.63
CA PHE A 29 -1.90 0.74 27.01
C PHE A 29 -3.23 0.18 27.54
N ASN A 30 -3.34 -1.14 27.67
CA ASN A 30 -4.52 -1.78 28.26
C ASN A 30 -4.05 -2.80 29.31
N PRO A 31 -4.08 -2.43 30.61
CA PRO A 31 -3.51 -3.26 31.66
C PRO A 31 -4.22 -4.61 31.81
N ILE A 32 -5.51 -4.69 31.48
CA ILE A 32 -6.27 -5.95 31.51
C ILE A 32 -5.81 -6.87 30.37
N ARG A 33 -5.60 -6.33 29.16
CA ARG A 33 -5.04 -7.09 28.04
C ARG A 33 -3.63 -7.56 28.37
N ASP A 34 -2.78 -6.70 28.90
CA ASP A 34 -1.38 -7.04 29.19
C ASP A 34 -1.28 -8.16 30.25
N VAL A 35 -2.08 -8.06 31.33
CA VAL A 35 -2.20 -9.14 32.32
C VAL A 35 -2.75 -10.42 31.68
N ALA A 36 -3.81 -10.34 30.89
CA ALA A 36 -4.36 -11.52 30.20
C ALA A 36 -3.35 -12.18 29.26
N THR A 37 -2.58 -11.39 28.50
CA THR A 37 -1.54 -11.91 27.59
C THR A 37 -0.37 -12.54 28.35
N SER A 38 0.03 -11.97 29.48
CA SER A 38 1.15 -12.52 30.28
C SER A 38 0.81 -13.84 30.97
N VAL A 39 -0.46 -14.07 31.32
CA VAL A 39 -0.95 -15.36 31.84
C VAL A 39 -1.45 -16.31 30.76
N GLY A 40 -1.26 -15.97 29.47
CA GLY A 40 -1.66 -16.81 28.33
C GLY A 40 -3.17 -16.88 28.06
N ALA A 41 -3.97 -16.09 28.77
CA ALA A 41 -5.42 -15.99 28.61
C ALA A 41 -5.87 -14.91 27.59
N GLY A 42 -4.92 -14.18 27.00
CA GLY A 42 -5.15 -13.12 26.03
C GLY A 42 -4.58 -13.43 24.65
N PRO A 43 -5.05 -12.73 23.60
CA PRO A 43 -4.53 -12.90 22.24
C PRO A 43 -3.05 -12.52 22.18
N GLN A 44 -2.19 -13.43 21.70
CA GLN A 44 -0.77 -13.12 21.48
C GLN A 44 -0.62 -12.12 20.34
N LEU A 45 0.12 -11.04 20.61
CA LEU A 45 0.57 -10.12 19.58
C LEU A 45 1.64 -10.82 18.74
N ALA A 46 1.35 -11.05 17.46
CA ALA A 46 2.35 -11.56 16.54
C ALA A 46 3.48 -10.54 16.39
N THR A 47 4.72 -11.02 16.45
CA THR A 47 5.89 -10.19 16.18
C THR A 47 5.78 -9.62 14.77
N SER A 48 5.89 -8.30 14.65
CA SER A 48 5.90 -7.66 13.34
C SER A 48 7.17 -8.06 12.58
N PRO A 49 7.10 -8.37 11.27
CA PRO A 49 8.29 -8.63 10.46
C PRO A 49 9.28 -7.45 10.48
N ASP A 50 10.58 -7.73 10.34
CA ASP A 50 11.64 -6.73 10.44
C ASP A 50 11.50 -5.56 9.47
N PHE A 51 10.97 -5.80 8.26
CA PHE A 51 10.75 -4.73 7.29
C PHE A 51 9.60 -3.80 7.72
N VAL A 52 8.61 -4.32 8.45
CA VAL A 52 7.50 -3.53 9.01
C VAL A 52 8.00 -2.70 10.19
N ALA A 53 8.76 -3.32 11.09
CA ALA A 53 9.35 -2.62 12.24
C ALA A 53 10.27 -1.47 11.80
N ARG A 54 11.05 -1.66 10.72
CA ARG A 54 11.95 -0.63 10.18
C ARG A 54 11.25 0.47 9.36
N SER A 55 10.16 0.13 8.67
CA SER A 55 9.46 1.09 7.80
C SER A 55 8.41 1.92 8.53
N ARG A 56 7.89 1.42 9.66
CA ARG A 56 6.86 2.14 10.40
C ARG A 56 7.46 3.41 11.03
N PRO A 57 6.89 4.59 10.74
CA PRO A 57 7.33 5.80 11.41
C PRO A 57 7.05 5.67 12.92
N ALA A 58 8.02 6.11 13.73
CA ALA A 58 7.91 6.09 15.19
C ALA A 58 6.76 6.98 15.69
N ASN A 59 6.38 7.98 14.88
CA ASN A 59 5.26 8.86 15.14
C ASN A 59 4.13 8.57 14.15
N LEU A 60 2.92 8.36 14.67
CA LEU A 60 1.70 8.10 13.92
C LEU A 60 0.70 9.24 14.09
N GLU A 61 1.18 10.49 14.25
CA GLU A 61 0.31 11.66 14.27
C GLU A 61 -0.63 11.61 13.06
N TYR A 62 -1.91 11.84 13.35
CA TYR A 62 -2.94 11.91 12.34
C TYR A 62 -2.61 13.04 11.35
N MET A 63 -2.40 12.70 10.09
CA MET A 63 -2.24 13.70 9.03
C MET A 63 -3.62 14.05 8.46
N PRO A 64 -4.10 15.30 8.57
CA PRO A 64 -5.42 15.66 8.08
C PRO A 64 -5.53 15.51 6.57
N ILE A 65 -6.72 15.15 6.09
CA ILE A 65 -7.01 15.15 4.66
C ILE A 65 -6.90 16.59 4.15
N GLY A 66 -6.14 16.78 3.07
CA GLY A 66 -5.93 18.10 2.46
C GLY A 66 -4.72 18.87 2.99
N THR A 67 -3.97 18.36 3.98
CA THR A 67 -2.67 18.96 4.30
C THR A 67 -1.63 18.51 3.29
N PRO A 68 -0.90 19.43 2.64
CA PRO A 68 0.20 19.07 1.77
C PRO A 68 1.27 18.33 2.59
N ALA A 69 1.72 17.19 2.07
CA ALA A 69 2.79 16.43 2.71
C ALA A 69 4.05 17.32 2.80
N PRO A 70 4.68 17.43 3.97
CA PRO A 70 5.89 18.22 4.12
C PRO A 70 6.98 17.66 3.20
N GLY A 71 7.61 18.53 2.42
CA GLY A 71 8.73 18.18 1.54
C GLY A 71 8.36 17.72 0.13
N ARG A 72 7.09 17.84 -0.31
CA ARG A 72 6.79 17.70 -1.75
C ARG A 72 7.39 18.90 -2.52
N PRO A 73 8.39 18.71 -3.39
CA PRO A 73 9.00 19.81 -4.14
C PRO A 73 8.11 20.33 -5.27
N THR A 74 6.97 19.68 -5.52
CA THR A 74 6.03 20.02 -6.57
C THR A 74 4.73 20.58 -5.97
N PRO A 75 4.40 21.86 -6.23
CA PRO A 75 3.12 22.42 -5.82
C PRO A 75 1.96 21.67 -6.50
N ALA A 76 0.76 21.80 -5.95
CA ALA A 76 -0.44 21.35 -6.65
C ALA A 76 -0.58 22.12 -7.97
N ARG A 77 -1.06 21.44 -9.02
CA ARG A 77 -1.33 22.10 -10.30
C ARG A 77 -2.44 23.14 -10.13
N THR A 78 -2.32 24.26 -10.83
CA THR A 78 -3.39 25.26 -10.89
C THR A 78 -4.56 24.75 -11.74
N ALA A 79 -5.74 25.38 -11.61
CA ALA A 79 -6.90 25.02 -12.43
C ALA A 79 -6.61 25.19 -13.93
N ASP A 80 -5.86 26.24 -14.29
CA ASP A 80 -5.48 26.54 -15.67
C ASP A 80 -4.50 25.49 -16.21
N GLU A 81 -3.54 25.05 -15.40
CA GLU A 81 -2.61 23.97 -15.77
C GLU A 81 -3.31 22.63 -15.96
N ILE A 82 -4.35 22.36 -15.17
CA ILE A 82 -5.19 21.16 -15.34
C ILE A 82 -5.95 21.25 -16.66
N LYS A 83 -6.57 22.41 -16.95
CA LYS A 83 -7.31 22.62 -18.21
C LYS A 83 -6.41 22.53 -19.44
N ALA A 84 -5.20 23.06 -19.35
CA ALA A 84 -4.20 22.93 -20.42
C ALA A 84 -3.80 21.45 -20.64
N ALA A 85 -3.59 20.69 -19.57
CA ALA A 85 -3.27 19.27 -19.66
C ALA A 85 -4.44 18.44 -20.23
N GLU A 86 -5.68 18.76 -19.88
CA GLU A 86 -6.87 18.13 -20.47
C GLU A 86 -6.92 18.38 -21.99
N ALA A 87 -6.70 19.62 -22.42
CA ALA A 87 -6.69 19.97 -23.85
C ALA A 87 -5.56 19.26 -24.61
N GLU A 88 -4.38 19.11 -24.01
CA GLU A 88 -3.26 18.37 -24.60
C GLU A 88 -3.62 16.88 -24.79
N LEU A 89 -4.23 16.25 -23.79
CA LEU A 89 -4.65 14.86 -23.86
C LEU A 89 -5.72 14.62 -24.93
N ASP A 90 -6.66 15.55 -25.07
CA ASP A 90 -7.69 15.48 -26.12
C ASP A 90 -7.08 15.63 -27.52
N ALA A 91 -6.13 16.56 -27.70
CA ALA A 91 -5.41 16.72 -28.96
C ALA A 91 -4.62 15.45 -29.33
N LEU A 92 -3.94 14.83 -28.36
CA LEU A 92 -3.23 13.56 -28.55
C LEU A 92 -4.19 12.42 -28.91
N ARG A 93 -5.37 12.38 -28.30
CA ARG A 93 -6.40 11.38 -28.64
C ARG A 93 -6.78 11.51 -30.11
N THR A 94 -7.15 12.71 -30.56
CA THR A 94 -7.51 12.96 -31.96
C THR A 94 -6.37 12.61 -32.93
N GLN A 95 -5.13 12.94 -32.59
CA GLN A 95 -3.96 12.59 -33.41
C GLN A 95 -3.79 11.07 -33.52
N ASN A 96 -3.91 10.35 -32.41
CA ASN A 96 -3.76 8.90 -32.39
C ASN A 96 -4.89 8.19 -33.13
N GLU A 97 -6.12 8.68 -33.01
CA GLU A 97 -7.27 8.17 -33.76
C GLU A 97 -7.07 8.35 -35.28
N ALA A 98 -6.61 9.53 -35.71
CA ALA A 98 -6.31 9.79 -37.11
C ALA A 98 -5.16 8.91 -37.65
N ALA A 99 -4.08 8.76 -36.88
CA ALA A 99 -2.96 7.90 -37.23
C ALA A 99 -3.38 6.42 -37.29
N GLY A 100 -4.22 5.97 -36.35
CA GLY A 100 -4.78 4.62 -36.32
C GLY A 100 -5.68 4.34 -37.52
N ALA A 101 -6.52 5.29 -37.91
CA ALA A 101 -7.35 5.19 -39.11
C ALA A 101 -6.48 5.09 -40.37
N ALA A 102 -5.44 5.94 -40.50
CA ALA A 102 -4.52 5.87 -41.64
C ALA A 102 -3.76 4.53 -41.71
N ALA A 103 -3.30 4.02 -40.56
CA ALA A 103 -2.65 2.72 -40.49
C ALA A 103 -3.59 1.57 -40.84
N ALA A 104 -4.85 1.63 -40.40
CA ALA A 104 -5.87 0.64 -40.73
C ALA A 104 -6.16 0.61 -42.24
N GLU A 105 -6.20 1.76 -42.91
CA GLU A 105 -6.35 1.84 -44.37
C GLU A 105 -5.16 1.21 -45.10
N LEU A 106 -3.92 1.54 -44.69
CA LEU A 106 -2.70 0.95 -45.26
C LEU A 106 -2.58 -0.56 -45.00
N GLY A 107 -3.12 -1.03 -43.88
CA GLY A 107 -3.09 -2.43 -43.47
C GLY A 107 -4.07 -3.35 -44.22
N LYS A 108 -4.90 -2.83 -45.14
CA LYS A 108 -5.86 -3.62 -45.93
C LYS A 108 -5.20 -4.52 -46.99
N THR A 109 -3.89 -4.71 -46.94
CA THR A 109 -3.19 -5.61 -47.85
C THR A 109 -3.54 -7.08 -47.54
N PRO A 110 -3.80 -7.92 -48.56
CA PRO A 110 -3.92 -9.36 -48.36
C PRO A 110 -2.67 -9.92 -47.66
N PRO A 111 -2.81 -10.98 -46.84
CA PRO A 111 -1.67 -11.66 -46.25
C PRO A 111 -0.66 -12.03 -47.35
N PRO A 112 0.65 -11.74 -47.16
CA PRO A 112 1.65 -12.14 -48.14
C PRO A 112 1.64 -13.66 -48.28
N GLU A 113 1.87 -14.15 -49.51
CA GLU A 113 1.94 -15.58 -49.74
C GLU A 113 2.99 -16.22 -48.81
N PRO A 114 2.68 -17.38 -48.20
CA PRO A 114 3.66 -18.09 -47.39
C PRO A 114 4.93 -18.34 -48.21
N VAL A 115 6.07 -17.89 -47.68
CA VAL A 115 7.37 -18.19 -48.28
C VAL A 115 7.51 -19.72 -48.31
N ARG A 116 7.59 -20.28 -49.52
CA ARG A 116 7.90 -21.70 -49.71
C ARG A 116 9.37 -21.91 -49.37
N LEU A 117 9.64 -22.24 -48.11
CA LEU A 117 10.97 -22.69 -47.70
C LEU A 117 11.27 -24.01 -48.42
N PRO A 118 12.47 -24.18 -49.01
CA PRO A 118 12.84 -25.46 -49.61
C PRO A 118 12.76 -26.54 -48.53
N ALA A 119 12.03 -27.61 -48.83
CA ALA A 119 11.95 -28.80 -47.99
C ALA A 119 13.27 -29.57 -48.07
N ASN A 120 14.32 -29.05 -47.45
CA ASN A 120 15.47 -29.82 -47.02
C ASN A 120 16.44 -28.92 -46.25
N THR A 121 16.48 -29.09 -44.93
CA THR A 121 17.67 -29.60 -44.24
C THR A 121 17.19 -30.01 -42.86
N SER A 122 17.43 -31.28 -42.51
CA SER A 122 17.32 -31.82 -41.16
C SER A 122 17.67 -30.78 -40.10
N GLN A 123 16.67 -30.29 -39.36
CA GLN A 123 16.95 -29.61 -38.08
C GLN A 123 17.71 -30.62 -37.23
N PRO A 124 18.93 -30.30 -36.74
CA PRO A 124 19.58 -31.16 -35.78
C PRO A 124 18.66 -31.23 -34.58
N THR A 125 18.18 -32.44 -34.27
CA THR A 125 17.44 -32.75 -33.07
C THR A 125 18.18 -32.13 -31.90
N ARG A 126 17.53 -31.18 -31.20
CA ARG A 126 18.01 -30.60 -29.96
C ARG A 126 18.29 -31.76 -29.00
N GLN A 127 19.54 -32.22 -28.92
CA GLN A 127 19.97 -33.19 -27.94
C GLN A 127 19.64 -32.58 -26.57
N LYS A 128 18.65 -33.15 -25.90
CA LYS A 128 18.46 -32.95 -24.46
C LYS A 128 19.72 -33.52 -23.81
N ILE A 129 20.69 -32.65 -23.52
CA ILE A 129 21.81 -32.99 -22.68
C ILE A 129 21.22 -33.21 -21.29
N ASN A 130 20.93 -34.48 -20.97
CA ASN A 130 20.55 -34.91 -19.65
C ASN A 130 21.73 -34.64 -18.72
N SER A 131 21.64 -33.56 -17.94
CA SER A 131 22.55 -33.31 -16.83
C SER A 131 22.27 -34.36 -15.75
N LYS A 132 22.99 -35.49 -15.81
CA LYS A 132 23.19 -36.35 -14.63
C LYS A 132 23.97 -35.52 -13.61
N ARG A 133 23.24 -34.89 -12.70
CA ARG A 133 23.80 -34.45 -11.43
C ARG A 133 23.44 -35.53 -10.41
N THR A 134 24.46 -36.21 -9.91
CA THR A 134 24.40 -37.24 -8.87
C THR A 134 25.62 -37.08 -7.99
N PRO A 135 25.50 -37.50 -6.73
CA PRO A 135 24.78 -36.83 -5.64
C PRO A 135 25.56 -35.64 -5.06
#